data_AF-A0A679IKT7-F1
#
_entry.id   AF-A0A679IKT7-F1
#
_cell.length_a   1.000
_cell.length_b   1.000
_cell.length_c   1.000
_cell.angle_alpha   90.00
_cell.angle_beta   90.00
_cell.angle_gamma   90.00
#
_symmetry.space_group_name_H-M   'P 1'
#
loop_
_entity.id
_entity.type
_entity.pdbx_description
1 polymer ?
#
loop_
_entity_poly.entity_id
_entity_poly.type
_entity_poly.pdbx_seq_one_letter_code
_entity_poly.pdbx_strand_id
1 'polypeptide(L)'
;MPFIAILIDALTLGAYFLQLNNNSNTLRFLGLIFQGVMTVLLLLLLIGYHGKRHTGYRPEGYSYFTIRFGIMVFSFLINAIVLFLYILNFIGANNLIFSNF
;
A
#
# COMPACT_ATOMS: atom_id res chain seq x y z
N MET A 1 7.74 -13.57 0.75
CA MET A 1 8.48 -13.26 2.00
C MET A 1 7.99 -11.90 2.48
N PRO A 2 7.45 -11.78 3.71
CA PRO A 2 6.77 -10.55 4.15
C PRO A 2 7.69 -9.33 4.22
N PHE A 3 9.02 -9.54 4.37
CA PHE A 3 10.02 -8.47 4.36
C PHE A 3 9.96 -7.55 3.14
N ILE A 4 9.69 -8.10 1.95
CA ILE A 4 9.62 -7.29 0.71
C ILE A 4 8.42 -6.34 0.77
N ALA A 5 7.27 -6.80 1.28
CA ALA A 5 6.08 -5.96 1.44
C ALA A 5 6.34 -4.81 2.42
N ILE A 6 7.00 -5.11 3.55
CA ILE A 6 7.37 -4.08 4.54
C ILE A 6 8.36 -3.06 3.95
N LEU A 7 9.31 -3.50 3.13
CA LEU A 7 10.25 -2.60 2.46
C LEU A 7 9.52 -1.67 1.49
N ILE A 8 8.57 -2.21 0.71
CA ILE A 8 7.72 -1.41 -0.18
C ILE A 8 6.93 -0.37 0.63
N ASP A 9 6.32 -0.77 1.76
CA ASP A 9 5.57 0.15 2.64
C ASP A 9 6.45 1.29 3.17
N ALA A 10 7.68 0.97 3.58
CA ALA A 10 8.63 1.99 4.04
C ALA A 10 9.02 2.97 2.90
N LEU A 11 9.17 2.45 1.68
CA LEU A 11 9.51 3.25 0.52
C LEU A 11 8.35 4.17 0.10
N THR A 12 7.12 3.66 0.07
CA THR A 12 5.92 4.47 -0.26
C THR A 12 5.70 5.56 0.78
N LEU A 13 5.89 5.26 2.07
CA LEU A 13 5.84 6.26 3.14
C LEU A 13 6.92 7.34 2.96
N GLY A 14 8.17 6.95 2.67
CA GLY A 14 9.26 7.89 2.41
C GLY A 14 8.97 8.79 1.20
N ALA A 15 8.46 8.23 0.11
CA ALA A 15 8.07 8.99 -1.08
C ALA A 15 6.93 9.98 -0.77
N TYR A 16 5.92 9.56 0.00
CA TYR A 16 4.84 10.43 0.46
C TYR A 16 5.39 11.60 1.31
N PHE A 17 6.30 11.34 2.24
CA PHE A 17 6.90 12.37 3.07
C PHE A 17 7.69 13.41 2.25
N LEU A 18 8.44 12.96 1.23
CA LEU A 18 9.14 13.87 0.33
C LEU A 18 8.17 14.77 -0.45
N GLN A 19 7.03 14.23 -0.88
CA GLN A 19 6.00 14.99 -1.60
C GLN A 19 5.25 15.97 -0.69
N LEU A 20 5.02 15.60 0.57
CA LEU A 20 4.39 16.48 1.55
C LEU A 20 5.23 17.73 1.81
N ASN A 21 6.55 17.58 1.86
CA ASN A 21 7.47 18.70 2.12
C ASN A 21 7.80 19.52 0.85
N ASN A 22 7.43 19.05 -0.34
CA ASN A 22 7.73 19.73 -1.60
C ASN A 22 6.44 19.98 -2.38
N ASN A 23 5.97 21.24 -2.39
CA ASN A 23 4.71 21.61 -3.03
C ASN A 23 4.81 21.77 -4.57
N SER A 24 5.38 20.78 -5.25
CA SER A 24 5.53 20.77 -6.71
C SER A 24 4.54 19.80 -7.36
N ASN A 25 3.78 20.30 -8.33
CA ASN A 25 2.82 19.50 -9.09
C ASN A 25 3.50 18.33 -9.83
N THR A 26 4.73 18.52 -10.32
CA THR A 26 5.49 17.46 -10.98
C THR A 26 5.84 16.32 -10.02
N LEU A 27 6.23 16.65 -8.79
CA LEU A 27 6.53 15.67 -7.75
C LEU A 27 5.29 14.90 -7.31
N ARG A 28 4.13 15.56 -7.22
CA ARG A 28 2.84 14.90 -6.93
C ARG A 28 2.45 13.90 -8.02
N PHE A 29 2.61 14.26 -9.29
CA PHE A 29 2.31 13.36 -10.41
C PHE A 29 3.26 12.15 -10.46
N LEU A 30 4.56 12.38 -10.30
CA LEU A 30 5.55 11.30 -10.18
C LEU A 30 5.25 10.40 -8.98
N GLY A 31 4.82 10.99 -7.87
CA GLY A 31 4.38 10.30 -6.67
C GLY A 31 3.20 9.37 -6.89
N LEU A 32 2.19 9.83 -7.63
CA LEU A 32 1.03 9.03 -8.00
C LEU A 32 1.45 7.81 -8.84
N ILE A 33 2.30 8.01 -9.86
CA ILE A 33 2.80 6.90 -10.69
C ILE A 33 3.57 5.91 -9.82
N PHE A 34 4.48 6.40 -8.98
CA PHE A 34 5.27 5.59 -8.09
C PHE A 34 4.41 4.76 -7.13
N GLN A 35 3.42 5.40 -6.47
CA GLN A 35 2.47 4.74 -5.57
C GLN A 35 1.69 3.65 -6.32
N GLY A 36 1.26 3.93 -7.56
CA GLY A 36 0.59 2.97 -8.43
C GLY A 36 1.44 1.74 -8.73
N VAL A 37 2.68 1.95 -9.17
CA VAL A 37 3.63 0.86 -9.45
C VAL A 37 3.88 0.01 -8.21
N MET A 38 4.13 0.63 -7.05
CA MET A 38 4.37 -0.09 -5.79
C MET A 38 3.16 -0.91 -5.35
N THR A 39 1.94 -0.36 -5.53
CA THR A 39 0.70 -1.07 -5.21
C THR A 39 0.49 -2.29 -6.12
N VAL A 40 0.79 -2.15 -7.42
CA VAL A 40 0.73 -3.27 -8.38
C VAL A 40 1.77 -4.35 -8.04
N LEU A 41 2.99 -3.96 -7.64
CA LEU A 41 4.00 -4.92 -7.18
C LEU A 41 3.53 -5.69 -5.94
N LEU A 42 2.90 -5.02 -4.97
CA LEU A 42 2.28 -5.69 -3.81
C LEU A 42 1.18 -6.66 -4.22
N LEU A 43 0.35 -6.30 -5.20
CA LEU A 43 -0.69 -7.18 -5.74
C LEU A 43 -0.08 -8.44 -6.40
N LEU A 44 0.98 -8.28 -7.20
CA LEU A 44 1.68 -9.40 -7.82
C LEU A 44 2.31 -10.32 -6.77
N LEU A 45 2.91 -9.75 -5.71
CA LEU A 45 3.44 -10.53 -4.59
C LEU A 45 2.32 -11.28 -3.84
N LEU A 46 1.14 -10.67 -3.72
CA LEU A 46 -0.02 -11.28 -3.06
C LEU A 46 -0.56 -12.47 -3.88
N ILE A 47 -0.75 -12.29 -5.19
CA ILE A 47 -1.24 -13.35 -6.10
C ILE A 47 -0.20 -14.46 -6.24
N GLY A 48 1.08 -14.09 -6.38
CA GLY A 48 2.22 -15.00 -6.50
C GLY A 48 2.64 -15.66 -5.19
N TYR A 49 1.92 -15.45 -4.08
CA TYR A 49 2.25 -16.12 -2.82
C TYR A 49 1.83 -17.60 -2.85
N HIS A 50 2.85 -18.46 -2.88
CA HIS A 50 2.73 -19.93 -2.87
C HIS A 50 2.79 -20.55 -1.46
N GLY A 51 2.93 -19.74 -0.40
CA GLY A 51 3.00 -20.24 0.98
C GLY A 51 1.63 -20.57 1.57
N LYS A 52 1.61 -21.15 2.78
CA LYS A 52 0.37 -21.40 3.53
C LYS A 52 -0.35 -20.07 3.80
N ARG A 53 -1.57 -19.94 3.26
CA ARG A 53 -2.41 -18.73 3.40
C ARG A 53 -3.18 -18.71 4.72
N HIS A 54 -3.59 -19.88 5.21
CA HIS A 54 -4.34 -20.03 6.44
C HIS A 54 -3.59 -20.87 7.48
N THR A 55 -3.82 -20.59 8.76
CA THR A 55 -3.29 -21.37 9.88
C THR A 55 -4.04 -22.70 10.03
N GLY A 56 -3.34 -23.74 10.48
CA GLY A 56 -3.99 -25.01 10.87
C GLY A 56 -4.85 -24.90 12.13
N TYR A 57 -4.67 -23.83 12.91
CA TYR A 57 -5.50 -23.49 14.06
C TYR A 57 -6.84 -22.90 13.57
N ARG A 58 -7.94 -23.55 13.94
CA ARG A 58 -9.32 -23.25 13.52
C ARG A 58 -10.23 -23.25 14.75
N PRO A 59 -10.34 -22.15 15.50
CA PRO A 59 -11.43 -22.02 16.45
C PRO A 59 -12.72 -21.76 15.66
N GLU A 60 -13.78 -22.46 16.04
CA GLU A 60 -15.17 -22.33 15.58
C GLU A 60 -15.39 -21.47 14.32
N GLY A 61 -15.32 -22.12 13.15
CA GLY A 61 -15.85 -21.59 11.88
C GLY A 61 -14.91 -20.73 11.02
N TYR A 62 -13.85 -20.11 11.57
CA TYR A 62 -12.97 -19.24 10.78
C TYR A 62 -11.49 -19.64 10.87
N SER A 63 -10.84 -19.71 9.70
CA SER A 63 -9.42 -20.02 9.59
C SER A 63 -8.62 -18.72 9.42
N TYR A 64 -7.85 -18.35 10.44
CA TYR A 64 -7.05 -17.14 10.40
C TYR A 64 -5.99 -17.18 9.29
N PHE A 65 -5.69 -16.01 8.72
CA PHE A 65 -4.54 -15.88 7.85
C PHE A 65 -3.26 -16.19 8.63
N THR A 66 -2.29 -16.82 7.95
CA THR A 66 -0.95 -16.90 8.54
C THR A 66 -0.41 -15.48 8.72
N ILE A 67 0.34 -15.23 9.79
CA ILE A 67 0.91 -13.89 10.07
C ILE A 67 1.60 -13.31 8.82
N ARG A 68 2.33 -14.16 8.09
CA ARG A 68 3.02 -13.78 6.84
C ARG A 68 2.06 -13.32 5.75
N PHE A 69 0.99 -14.06 5.52
CA PHE A 69 -0.01 -13.71 4.50
C PHE A 69 -0.84 -12.50 4.93
N GLY A 70 -1.23 -12.43 6.21
CA GLY A 70 -1.93 -11.29 6.78
C GLY A 70 -1.16 -9.99 6.58
N ILE A 71 0.14 -9.94 6.91
CA ILE A 71 0.97 -8.75 6.69
C ILE A 71 0.91 -8.30 5.23
N MET A 72 1.09 -9.21 4.26
CA MET A 72 1.03 -8.83 2.84
C MET A 72 -0.34 -8.32 2.40
N VAL A 73 -1.43 -8.93 2.90
CA VAL A 73 -2.80 -8.47 2.62
C VAL A 73 -3.01 -7.07 3.19
N PHE A 74 -2.61 -6.82 4.43
CA PHE A 74 -2.76 -5.50 5.06
C PHE A 74 -1.90 -4.44 4.37
N SER A 75 -0.64 -4.75 4.04
CA SER A 75 0.23 -3.86 3.26
C SER A 75 -0.43 -3.48 1.93
N PHE A 76 -0.95 -4.46 1.19
CA PHE A 76 -1.65 -4.19 -0.06
C PHE A 76 -2.90 -3.32 0.15
N LEU A 77 -3.75 -3.65 1.11
CA LEU A 77 -4.99 -2.90 1.38
C LEU A 77 -4.71 -1.44 1.73
N ILE A 78 -3.75 -1.19 2.63
CA ILE A 78 -3.38 0.17 3.02
C ILE A 78 -2.84 0.95 1.81
N ASN A 79 -1.91 0.38 1.05
CA ASN A 79 -1.36 1.06 -0.13
C ASN A 79 -2.42 1.29 -1.23
N ALA A 80 -3.38 0.38 -1.39
CA ALA A 80 -4.49 0.55 -2.33
C ALA A 80 -5.42 1.70 -1.91
N ILE A 81 -5.73 1.82 -0.61
CA ILE A 81 -6.49 2.97 -0.09
C ILE A 81 -5.71 4.27 -0.31
N VAL A 82 -4.41 4.27 -0.03
CA VAL A 82 -3.56 5.45 -0.27
C VAL A 82 -3.54 5.82 -1.75
N LEU A 83 -3.38 4.85 -2.66
CA LEU A 83 -3.44 5.08 -4.11
C LEU A 83 -4.78 5.67 -4.53
N PHE A 84 -5.89 5.16 -3.99
CA PHE A 84 -7.22 5.70 -4.24
C PHE A 84 -7.32 7.17 -3.81
N LEU A 85 -6.81 7.50 -2.62
CA LEU A 85 -6.74 8.89 -2.17
C LEU A 85 -5.87 9.75 -3.10
N TYR A 86 -4.74 9.24 -3.59
CA TYR A 86 -3.87 9.94 -4.56
C TYR A 86 -4.62 10.30 -5.83
N ILE A 87 -5.44 9.39 -6.35
CA ILE A 87 -6.28 9.62 -7.52
C ILE A 87 -7.32 10.72 -7.24
N LEU A 88 -8.01 10.64 -6.09
CA LEU A 88 -8.99 11.67 -5.70
C LEU A 88 -8.35 13.05 -5.54
N ASN A 89 -7.14 13.11 -4.99
CA ASN A 89 -6.40 14.35 -4.85
C ASN A 89 -5.96 14.90 -6.21
N PHE A 90 -5.51 14.03 -7.12
CA PHE A 90 -5.11 14.44 -8.46
C PHE A 90 -6.28 15.01 -9.29
N ILE A 91 -7.48 14.47 -9.13
CA ILE A 91 -8.70 14.95 -9.81
C ILE A 91 -9.25 16.23 -9.14
N GLY A 92 -8.70 16.64 -7.98
CA GLY A 92 -9.15 17.79 -7.22
C GLY A 92 -10.45 17.54 -6.44
N ALA A 93 -10.89 16.29 -6.33
CA ALA A 93 -12.10 15.91 -5.60
C ALA A 93 -11.87 15.88 -4.07
N ASN A 94 -10.61 15.86 -3.60
CA ASN A 94 -10.29 15.68 -2.20
C ASN A 94 -8.89 16.22 -1.83
N ASN A 95 -8.77 16.88 -0.66
CA ASN A 95 -7.49 17.39 -0.13
C ASN A 95 -7.02 16.67 1.15
N LEU A 96 -7.55 15.48 1.49
CA LEU A 96 -7.18 14.74 2.70
C LEU A 96 -5.70 14.38 2.78
N ILE A 97 -5.06 14.17 1.62
CA ILE A 97 -3.62 13.99 1.50
C ILE A 97 -3.01 15.19 0.80
N PHE A 98 -1.81 15.57 1.23
CA PHE A 98 -1.12 16.81 0.81
C PHE A 98 -1.88 18.10 1.12
N SER A 99 -2.81 18.06 2.08
CA SER A 99 -3.32 19.27 2.74
C SER A 99 -2.19 19.87 3.56
N ASN A 100 -1.63 20.99 3.10
CA ASN A 100 -0.84 21.85 3.99
C ASN A 100 -1.78 22.27 5.13
N PHE A 101 -1.41 21.94 6.37
CA PHE A 101 -2.08 22.49 7.55
C PHE A 101 -1.81 23.99 7.63
#